data_AF-A0A956H3I2-F1
#
_entry.id   AF-A0A956H3I2-F1
#
_cell.length_a   1.000
_cell.length_b   1.000
_cell.length_c   1.000
_cell.angle_alpha   90.00
_cell.angle_beta   90.00
_cell.angle_gamma   90.00
#
_symmetry.space_group_name_H-M   'P 1'
#
loop_
_entity.id
_entity.type
_entity.pdbx_description
1 polymer ?
#
loop_
_entity_poly.entity_id
_entity_poly.type
_entity_poly.pdbx_seq_one_letter_code
_entity_poly.pdbx_strand_id
1 'polypeptide(L)'
;GAFEVQLEGGEPTVHPGFCELVTIARADPRCTRVVVVSNGVLIPRDDAGLADWLARLGLPLTIKLSINHHLLARDDGLLALAAALRERMSGPDSELVLNVRLRPDAPGSDQHVVDAVREAGLLELANVFHLQAYGFASERDWERPFVVGEDFTLLNPDGSTHGTDLIARSEAMRVLR
;
A
#
# COMPACT_ATOMS: atom_id res chain seq x y z
N GLY A 1 -14.66 -8.74 16.75
CA GLY A 1 -14.70 -7.36 17.26
C GLY A 1 -14.92 -6.41 16.10
N ALA A 2 -14.70 -5.12 16.32
CA ALA A 2 -14.41 -4.18 15.24
C ALA A 2 -13.12 -4.60 14.53
N PHE A 3 -12.97 -4.28 13.24
CA PHE A 3 -11.78 -4.62 12.45
C PHE A 3 -11.49 -3.58 11.37
N GLU A 4 -10.26 -3.57 10.87
CA GLU A 4 -9.87 -2.84 9.67
C GLU A 4 -9.60 -3.82 8.53
N VAL A 5 -9.88 -3.40 7.29
CA VAL A 5 -9.56 -4.19 6.09
C VAL A 5 -8.42 -3.51 5.35
N GLN A 6 -7.30 -4.21 5.21
CA GLN A 6 -6.20 -3.77 4.35
C GLN A 6 -6.21 -4.53 3.02
N LEU A 7 -6.41 -3.79 1.93
CA LEU A 7 -6.29 -4.29 0.57
C LEU A 7 -4.83 -4.10 0.13
N GLU A 8 -4.08 -5.20 0.11
CA GLU A 8 -2.65 -5.22 -0.22
C GLU A 8 -2.23 -6.47 -1.02
N GLY A 9 -0.95 -6.51 -1.43
CA GLY A 9 -0.37 -7.62 -2.17
C GLY A 9 0.26 -7.15 -3.48
N GLY A 10 -0.32 -7.54 -4.61
CA GLY A 10 0.00 -6.94 -5.92
C GLY A 10 -0.46 -5.48 -5.98
N GLU A 11 -0.97 -5.04 -7.13
CA GLU A 11 -1.66 -3.75 -7.20
C GLU A 11 -3.18 -3.98 -7.02
N PRO A 12 -3.79 -3.66 -5.87
CA PRO A 12 -5.19 -3.97 -5.65
C PRO A 12 -6.12 -3.19 -6.57
N THR A 13 -5.75 -1.99 -7.01
CA THR A 13 -6.62 -1.16 -7.87
C THR A 13 -6.80 -1.73 -9.27
N VAL A 14 -5.92 -2.62 -9.75
CA VAL A 14 -6.08 -3.30 -11.06
C VAL A 14 -7.04 -4.48 -11.00
N HIS A 15 -7.42 -4.95 -9.80
CA HIS A 15 -8.31 -6.08 -9.67
C HIS A 15 -9.73 -5.70 -10.14
N PRO A 16 -10.39 -6.49 -11.02
CA PRO A 16 -11.70 -6.13 -11.57
C PRO A 16 -12.79 -5.99 -10.49
N GLY A 17 -12.67 -6.74 -9.40
CA GLY A 17 -13.56 -6.66 -8.23
C GLY A 17 -13.16 -5.62 -7.17
N PHE A 18 -12.17 -4.75 -7.41
CA PHE A 18 -11.66 -3.82 -6.38
C PHE A 18 -12.77 -2.99 -5.72
N CYS A 19 -13.61 -2.33 -6.51
CA CYS A 19 -14.71 -1.51 -5.98
C CYS A 19 -15.76 -2.34 -5.24
N GLU A 20 -15.99 -3.58 -5.66
CA GLU A 20 -16.92 -4.50 -4.99
C GLU A 20 -16.38 -4.92 -3.62
N LEU A 21 -15.08 -5.24 -3.53
CA LEU A 21 -14.42 -5.56 -2.26
C LEU A 21 -14.49 -4.40 -1.26
N VAL A 22 -14.25 -3.17 -1.72
CA VAL A 22 -14.41 -1.97 -0.88
C VAL A 22 -15.85 -1.82 -0.43
N THR A 23 -16.82 -2.02 -1.33
CA THR A 23 -18.26 -1.94 -1.01
C THR A 23 -18.66 -2.97 0.04
N ILE A 24 -18.22 -4.22 -0.10
CA ILE A 24 -18.48 -5.30 0.85
C ILE A 24 -17.87 -4.97 2.22
N ALA A 25 -16.60 -4.53 2.24
CA ALA A 25 -15.94 -4.15 3.49
C ALA A 25 -16.69 -3.01 4.19
N ARG A 26 -17.14 -2.00 3.46
CA ARG A 26 -17.91 -0.86 4.00
C ARG A 26 -19.31 -1.24 4.49
N ALA A 27 -19.91 -2.28 3.93
CA ALA A 27 -21.24 -2.73 4.33
C ALA A 27 -21.25 -3.50 5.66
N ASP A 28 -20.10 -4.03 6.12
CA ASP A 28 -20.01 -4.67 7.43
C ASP A 28 -19.93 -3.61 8.54
N PRO A 29 -20.89 -3.54 9.47
CA PRO A 29 -20.91 -2.53 10.52
C PRO A 29 -19.75 -2.63 11.52
N ARG A 30 -18.97 -3.72 11.48
CA ARG A 30 -17.77 -3.91 12.30
C ARG A 30 -16.51 -3.41 11.62
N CYS A 31 -16.53 -3.17 10.31
CA CYS A 31 -15.41 -2.62 9.57
C CYS A 31 -15.28 -1.13 9.87
N THR A 32 -14.25 -0.76 10.64
CA THR A 32 -14.06 0.62 11.08
C THR A 32 -13.23 1.45 10.11
N ARG A 33 -12.43 0.80 9.26
CA ARG A 33 -11.55 1.47 8.29
C ARG A 33 -11.20 0.56 7.14
N VAL A 34 -11.17 1.14 5.93
CA VAL A 34 -10.57 0.50 4.75
C VAL A 34 -9.21 1.13 4.54
N VAL A 35 -8.20 0.29 4.33
CA VAL A 35 -6.82 0.67 4.03
C VAL A 35 -6.48 0.18 2.62
N VAL A 36 -6.10 1.07 1.72
CA VAL A 36 -5.71 0.73 0.34
C VAL A 36 -4.20 0.90 0.18
N VAL A 37 -3.48 -0.19 -0.08
CA VAL A 37 -2.05 -0.15 -0.37
C VAL A 37 -1.84 -0.18 -1.89
N SER A 38 -1.40 0.92 -2.50
CA SER A 38 -1.31 1.05 -3.96
C SER A 38 0.04 1.60 -4.41
N ASN A 39 0.42 1.30 -5.65
CA ASN A 39 1.54 1.91 -6.37
C ASN A 39 1.11 3.16 -7.17
N GLY A 40 -0.19 3.50 -7.18
CA GLY A 40 -0.71 4.71 -7.82
C GLY A 40 -1.10 4.56 -9.30
N VAL A 41 -0.86 3.41 -9.94
CA VAL A 41 -0.98 3.28 -11.41
C VAL A 41 -2.38 3.54 -11.96
N LEU A 42 -3.44 3.16 -11.24
CA LEU A 42 -4.84 3.42 -11.64
C LEU A 42 -5.52 4.50 -10.79
N ILE A 43 -4.77 5.23 -9.96
CA ILE A 43 -5.35 6.37 -9.24
C ILE A 43 -5.46 7.54 -10.23
N PRO A 44 -6.67 8.11 -10.43
CA PRO A 44 -6.84 9.24 -11.34
C PRO A 44 -6.00 10.44 -10.90
N ARG A 45 -5.51 11.22 -11.87
CA ARG A 45 -4.61 12.36 -11.62
C ARG A 45 -5.25 13.71 -11.86
N ASP A 46 -6.30 13.74 -12.67
CA ASP A 46 -7.12 14.93 -12.79
C ASP A 46 -7.94 15.12 -11.51
N ASP A 47 -8.24 16.38 -11.20
CA ASP A 47 -8.90 16.77 -9.96
C ASP A 47 -10.26 16.07 -9.76
N ALA A 48 -11.10 16.11 -10.79
CA ALA A 48 -12.44 15.52 -10.75
C ALA A 48 -12.38 13.99 -10.57
N GLY A 49 -11.55 13.32 -11.36
CA GLY A 49 -11.37 11.87 -11.26
C GLY A 49 -10.83 11.45 -9.90
N LEU A 50 -9.89 12.20 -9.32
CA LEU A 50 -9.34 11.90 -8.00
C LEU A 50 -10.38 12.08 -6.90
N ALA A 51 -11.17 13.16 -6.97
CA ALA A 51 -12.27 13.41 -6.04
C ALA A 51 -13.34 12.30 -6.11
N ASP A 52 -13.77 11.94 -7.31
CA ASP A 52 -14.75 10.86 -7.53
C ASP A 52 -14.23 9.51 -7.04
N TRP A 53 -12.95 9.23 -7.29
CA TRP A 53 -12.32 8.00 -6.84
C TRP A 53 -12.26 7.91 -5.31
N LEU A 54 -11.84 8.98 -4.63
CA LEU A 54 -11.85 9.04 -3.16
C LEU A 54 -13.28 8.91 -2.59
N ALA A 55 -14.26 9.58 -3.20
CA ALA A 55 -15.67 9.48 -2.79
C ALA A 55 -16.20 8.04 -2.88
N ARG A 56 -15.82 7.29 -3.92
CA ARG A 56 -16.17 5.87 -4.08
C ARG A 56 -15.55 4.97 -3.03
N LEU A 57 -14.38 5.30 -2.51
CA LEU A 57 -13.75 4.55 -1.42
C LEU A 57 -14.44 4.79 -0.06
N GLY A 58 -15.02 5.99 0.10
CA GLY A 58 -15.69 6.43 1.32
C GLY A 58 -14.74 6.58 2.51
N LEU A 59 -15.25 7.08 3.64
CA LEU A 59 -14.53 7.24 4.90
C LEU A 59 -15.06 6.26 5.97
N PRO A 60 -14.28 5.88 7.01
CA PRO A 60 -12.88 6.24 7.26
C PRO A 60 -11.87 5.49 6.37
N LEU A 61 -10.86 6.17 5.84
CA LEU A 61 -9.96 5.66 4.79
C LEU A 61 -8.49 5.91 5.11
N THR A 62 -7.64 4.92 4.89
CA THR A 62 -6.19 5.13 4.81
C THR A 62 -5.70 4.73 3.42
N ILE A 63 -4.88 5.57 2.79
CA ILE A 63 -4.14 5.21 1.58
C ILE A 63 -2.67 5.09 1.94
N LYS A 64 -2.10 3.92 1.66
CA LYS A 64 -0.67 3.67 1.77
C LYS A 64 -0.07 3.63 0.37
N LEU A 65 0.49 4.75 -0.08
CA LEU A 65 1.09 4.87 -1.41
C LEU A 65 2.53 4.35 -1.38
N SER A 66 2.85 3.39 -2.24
CA SER A 66 4.17 2.79 -2.33
C SER A 66 5.11 3.69 -3.11
N ILE A 67 6.27 4.01 -2.53
CA ILE A 67 7.34 4.78 -3.17
C ILE A 67 8.62 3.94 -3.12
N ASN A 68 9.29 3.77 -4.25
CA ASN A 68 10.59 3.10 -4.33
C ASN A 68 11.30 3.48 -5.64
N HIS A 69 12.57 3.11 -5.78
CA HIS A 69 13.39 3.41 -6.96
C HIS A 69 12.71 3.05 -8.29
N HIS A 70 12.01 1.91 -8.32
CA HIS A 70 11.40 1.38 -9.53
C HIS A 70 10.17 2.16 -9.96
N LEU A 71 9.33 2.54 -9.00
CA LEU A 71 8.14 3.35 -9.27
C LEU A 71 8.52 4.78 -9.67
N LEU A 72 9.46 5.40 -8.95
CA LEU A 72 9.96 6.73 -9.31
C LEU A 72 10.61 6.78 -10.71
N ALA A 73 11.26 5.69 -11.13
CA ALA A 73 11.84 5.61 -12.47
C ALA A 73 10.80 5.41 -13.59
N ARG A 74 9.59 4.97 -13.27
CA ARG A 74 8.53 4.65 -14.26
C ARG A 74 7.40 5.66 -14.30
N ASP A 75 7.25 6.44 -13.24
CA ASP A 75 6.16 7.36 -13.04
C ASP A 75 6.69 8.68 -12.45
N ASP A 76 6.95 9.63 -13.34
CA ASP A 76 7.43 10.96 -12.99
C ASP A 76 6.38 11.80 -12.23
N GLY A 77 5.10 11.47 -12.35
CA GLY A 77 4.02 12.14 -11.66
C GLY A 77 3.62 11.51 -10.31
N LEU A 78 4.31 10.45 -9.85
CA LEU A 78 3.94 9.74 -8.62
C LEU A 78 3.97 10.64 -7.37
N LEU A 79 4.99 11.49 -7.25
CA LEU A 79 5.09 12.42 -6.12
C LEU A 79 4.08 13.58 -6.23
N ALA A 80 3.73 13.99 -7.45
CA ALA A 80 2.66 14.95 -7.67
C ALA A 80 1.28 14.36 -7.27
N LEU A 81 1.03 13.09 -7.60
CA LEU A 81 -0.14 12.36 -7.12
C LEU A 81 -0.18 12.27 -5.60
N ALA A 82 0.96 11.96 -4.96
CA ALA A 82 1.06 11.93 -3.50
C ALA A 82 0.72 13.28 -2.86
N ALA A 83 1.19 14.38 -3.43
CA ALA A 83 0.84 15.73 -2.99
C ALA A 83 -0.66 16.03 -3.16
N ALA A 84 -1.25 15.66 -4.31
CA ALA A 84 -2.67 15.84 -4.56
C ALA A 84 -3.56 15.02 -3.59
N LEU A 85 -3.13 13.81 -3.25
CA LEU A 85 -3.78 12.98 -2.23
C LEU A 85 -3.69 13.63 -0.85
N ARG A 86 -2.51 14.13 -0.45
CA ARG A 86 -2.31 14.81 0.84
C ARG A 86 -3.29 15.96 1.03
N GLU A 87 -3.46 16.79 0.00
CA GLU A 87 -4.37 17.94 0.04
C GLU A 87 -5.83 17.52 0.24
N ARG A 88 -6.26 16.42 -0.39
CA ARG A 88 -7.65 15.94 -0.35
C ARG A 88 -7.96 15.08 0.89
N MET A 89 -6.94 14.50 1.52
CA MET A 89 -7.06 13.59 2.65
C MET A 89 -6.68 14.25 3.99
N SER A 90 -6.99 15.53 4.18
CA SER A 90 -6.62 16.28 5.39
C SER A 90 -7.63 16.17 6.55
N GLY A 91 -8.70 15.38 6.40
CA GLY A 91 -9.74 15.21 7.42
C GLY A 91 -9.37 14.17 8.49
N PRO A 92 -10.04 14.18 9.66
CA PRO A 92 -9.75 13.26 10.77
C PRO A 92 -10.01 11.79 10.44
N ASP A 93 -10.89 11.52 9.48
CA ASP A 93 -11.26 10.16 9.05
C ASP A 93 -10.42 9.67 7.86
N SER A 94 -9.51 10.49 7.35
CA SER A 94 -8.64 10.18 6.21
C SER A 94 -7.17 10.23 6.60
N GLU A 95 -6.38 9.29 6.10
CA GLU A 95 -4.94 9.24 6.35
C GLU A 95 -4.19 8.86 5.07
N LEU A 96 -3.11 9.57 4.79
CA LEU A 96 -2.16 9.22 3.73
C LEU A 96 -0.81 8.86 4.36
N VAL A 97 -0.29 7.69 3.99
CA VAL A 97 1.05 7.23 4.39
C VAL A 97 1.84 6.89 3.12
N LEU A 98 3.11 7.32 3.06
CA LEU A 98 4.02 6.91 2.00
C LEU A 98 4.88 5.76 2.49
N ASN A 99 4.68 4.57 1.92
CA ASN A 99 5.53 3.42 2.19
C ASN A 99 6.78 3.50 1.30
N VAL A 100 7.84 4.12 1.83
CA VAL A 100 9.11 4.33 1.14
C VAL A 100 10.00 3.11 1.34
N ARG A 101 10.18 2.31 0.28
CA ARG A 101 10.94 1.06 0.32
C ARG A 101 12.30 1.21 -0.33
N LEU A 102 13.34 0.87 0.42
CA LEU A 102 14.73 0.96 -0.03
C LEU A 102 15.34 -0.43 -0.16
N ARG A 103 16.23 -0.61 -1.14
CA ARG A 103 17.06 -1.81 -1.22
C ARG A 103 18.31 -1.64 -0.35
N PRO A 104 18.58 -2.56 0.60
CA PRO A 104 19.75 -2.45 1.45
C PRO A 104 21.07 -2.62 0.66
N ASP A 105 21.05 -3.42 -0.42
CA ASP A 105 22.21 -3.73 -1.26
C ASP A 105 22.41 -2.75 -2.44
N ALA A 106 21.53 -1.75 -2.61
CA ALA A 106 21.68 -0.77 -3.67
C ALA A 106 22.85 0.20 -3.39
N PRO A 107 23.53 0.73 -4.43
CA PRO A 107 24.49 1.81 -4.25
C PRO A 107 23.85 3.01 -3.54
N GLY A 108 24.46 3.45 -2.42
CA GLY A 108 23.89 4.49 -1.57
C GLY A 108 22.55 4.12 -0.91
N SER A 109 22.23 2.83 -0.85
CA SER A 109 21.02 2.26 -0.20
C SER A 109 19.71 2.95 -0.63
N ASP A 110 19.59 3.29 -1.91
CA ASP A 110 18.45 4.01 -2.48
C ASP A 110 18.15 5.37 -1.79
N GLN A 111 19.14 6.04 -1.18
CA GLN A 111 18.96 7.32 -0.49
C GLN A 111 18.29 8.41 -1.35
N HIS A 112 18.55 8.39 -2.66
CA HIS A 112 17.91 9.29 -3.63
C HIS A 112 16.37 9.21 -3.62
N VAL A 113 15.79 8.06 -3.25
CA VAL A 113 14.34 7.89 -3.10
C VAL A 113 13.84 8.73 -1.94
N VAL A 114 14.52 8.66 -0.79
CA VAL A 114 14.17 9.46 0.40
C VAL A 114 14.35 10.95 0.12
N ASP A 115 15.42 11.30 -0.59
CA ASP A 115 15.71 12.69 -0.96
C ASP A 115 14.62 13.25 -1.88
N ALA A 116 14.17 12.49 -2.87
CA ALA A 116 13.05 12.88 -3.74
C ALA A 116 11.75 13.11 -2.95
N VAL A 117 11.42 12.24 -1.99
CA VAL A 117 10.24 12.44 -1.11
C VAL A 117 10.40 13.68 -0.23
N ARG A 118 11.61 13.94 0.28
CA ARG A 118 11.92 15.14 1.06
C ARG A 118 11.80 16.42 0.25
N GLU A 119 12.34 16.43 -0.98
CA GLU A 119 12.27 17.56 -1.90
C GLU A 119 10.83 17.88 -2.31
N ALA A 120 9.97 16.86 -2.41
CA ALA A 120 8.53 17.03 -2.60
C ALA A 120 7.79 17.55 -1.35
N GLY A 121 8.46 17.68 -0.21
CA GLY A 121 7.86 18.13 1.05
C GLY A 121 6.89 17.10 1.65
N LEU A 122 7.14 15.81 1.44
CA LEU A 122 6.24 14.72 1.85
C LEU A 122 6.87 13.77 2.89
N LEU A 123 8.06 14.10 3.40
CA LEU A 123 8.82 13.20 4.27
C LEU A 123 8.11 12.89 5.59
N GLU A 124 7.31 13.82 6.12
CA GLU A 124 6.53 13.62 7.34
C GLU A 124 5.44 12.56 7.20
N LEU A 125 5.03 12.24 5.97
CA LEU A 125 4.06 11.18 5.67
C LEU A 125 4.75 9.82 5.46
N ALA A 126 6.08 9.81 5.40
CA ALA A 126 6.84 8.65 4.96
C ALA A 126 7.16 7.68 6.10
N ASN A 127 6.76 6.43 5.90
CA ASN A 127 7.35 5.29 6.59
C ASN A 127 8.49 4.73 5.73
N VAL A 128 9.73 4.99 6.14
CA VAL A 128 10.94 4.57 5.42
C VAL A 128 11.46 3.27 6.00
N PHE A 129 11.59 2.24 5.15
CA PHE A 129 12.10 0.93 5.57
C PHE A 129 12.82 0.19 4.46
N HIS A 130 13.64 -0.77 4.84
CA HIS A 130 14.35 -1.65 3.91
C HIS A 130 13.47 -2.82 3.48
N LEU A 131 13.64 -3.27 2.23
CA LEU A 131 13.05 -4.50 1.74
C LEU A 131 13.61 -5.72 2.50
N GLN A 132 12.74 -6.71 2.71
CA GLN A 132 13.02 -7.93 3.46
C GLN A 132 13.07 -9.15 2.53
N ALA A 133 13.76 -10.20 2.95
CA ALA A 133 13.93 -11.46 2.22
C ALA A 133 12.66 -12.35 2.30
N TYR A 134 11.63 -12.03 1.51
CA TYR A 134 10.46 -12.89 1.29
C TYR A 134 9.87 -12.69 -0.12
N GLY A 135 8.96 -13.57 -0.53
CA GLY A 135 8.34 -13.49 -1.85
C GLY A 135 9.39 -13.53 -2.97
N PHE A 136 9.37 -12.57 -3.89
CA PHE A 136 10.38 -12.52 -4.98
C PHE A 136 11.81 -12.22 -4.51
N ALA A 137 11.99 -11.81 -3.25
CA ALA A 137 13.31 -11.56 -2.65
C ALA A 137 13.78 -12.72 -1.75
N SER A 138 13.14 -13.89 -1.78
CA SER A 138 13.44 -15.01 -0.87
C SER A 138 14.88 -15.53 -0.94
N GLU A 139 15.56 -15.35 -2.07
CA GLU A 139 16.95 -15.79 -2.28
C GLU A 139 17.99 -14.69 -2.00
N ARG A 140 17.55 -13.50 -1.58
CA ARG A 140 18.44 -12.38 -1.24
C ARG A 140 18.97 -12.53 0.18
N ASP A 141 20.22 -12.11 0.38
CA ASP A 141 20.83 -11.99 1.71
C ASP A 141 20.35 -10.69 2.40
N TRP A 142 19.05 -10.58 2.62
CA TRP A 142 18.39 -9.48 3.33
C TRP A 142 17.78 -9.98 4.64
N GLU A 143 17.40 -9.05 5.51
CA GLU A 143 16.71 -9.38 6.75
C GLU A 143 15.38 -10.10 6.48
N ARG A 144 15.05 -11.08 7.30
CA ARG A 144 13.77 -11.79 7.22
C ARG A 144 12.60 -10.86 7.56
N PRO A 145 11.39 -11.13 7.04
CA PRO A 145 10.22 -10.37 7.45
C PRO A 145 10.02 -10.50 8.96
N PHE A 146 9.91 -9.34 9.62
CA PHE A 146 9.41 -9.27 10.99
C PHE A 146 7.97 -8.74 10.95
N VAL A 147 7.11 -9.39 11.72
CA VAL A 147 5.70 -9.00 11.83
C VAL A 147 5.55 -8.09 13.04
N VAL A 148 4.94 -6.92 12.84
CA VAL A 148 4.59 -6.01 13.94
C VAL A 148 3.16 -6.30 14.36
N GLY A 149 3.00 -7.07 15.43
CA GLY A 149 1.71 -7.44 16.02
C GLY A 149 1.23 -8.84 15.63
N GLU A 150 0.27 -9.37 16.38
CA GLU A 150 -0.25 -10.73 16.20
C GLU A 150 -1.77 -10.76 15.92
N ASP A 151 -2.44 -9.61 16.01
CA ASP A 151 -3.90 -9.49 15.91
C ASP A 151 -4.35 -9.14 14.48
N PHE A 152 -3.98 -10.00 13.52
CA PHE A 152 -4.49 -9.93 12.16
C PHE A 152 -4.50 -11.31 11.50
N THR A 153 -5.20 -11.41 10.38
CA THR A 153 -5.21 -12.62 9.55
C THR A 153 -5.00 -12.24 8.11
N LEU A 154 -4.10 -12.95 7.44
CA LEU A 154 -3.84 -12.83 6.02
C LEU A 154 -4.80 -13.72 5.24
N LEU A 155 -5.40 -13.15 4.21
CA LEU A 155 -6.30 -13.85 3.29
C LEU A 155 -5.77 -13.74 1.85
N ASN A 156 -5.89 -14.84 1.11
CA ASN A 156 -5.64 -14.86 -0.33
C ASN A 156 -6.94 -14.65 -1.12
N PRO A 157 -6.85 -14.32 -2.42
CA PRO A 157 -8.02 -14.14 -3.28
C PRO A 157 -8.93 -15.38 -3.40
N ASP A 158 -8.39 -16.58 -3.17
CA ASP A 158 -9.13 -17.85 -3.14
C ASP A 158 -9.88 -18.09 -1.81
N GLY A 159 -9.76 -17.17 -0.85
CA GLY A 159 -10.35 -17.27 0.48
C GLY A 159 -9.52 -18.06 1.48
N SER A 160 -8.36 -18.60 1.10
CA SER A 160 -7.48 -19.30 2.04
C SER A 160 -6.90 -18.33 3.08
N THR A 161 -6.84 -18.79 4.33
CA THR A 161 -6.38 -18.01 5.49
C THR A 161 -5.03 -18.50 5.97
N HIS A 162 -4.12 -17.59 6.30
CA HIS A 162 -2.73 -17.92 6.68
C HIS A 162 -2.32 -17.38 8.06
N GLY A 163 -3.29 -16.93 8.86
CA GLY A 163 -2.99 -16.28 10.14
C GLY A 163 -2.04 -15.10 9.94
N THR A 164 -0.97 -15.04 10.72
CA THR A 164 0.07 -13.99 10.61
C THR A 164 1.27 -14.40 9.75
N ASP A 165 1.23 -15.57 9.09
CA ASP A 165 2.36 -16.11 8.34
C ASP A 165 2.46 -15.49 6.92
N LEU A 166 3.24 -14.42 6.81
CA LEU A 166 3.53 -13.75 5.55
C LEU A 166 4.23 -14.63 4.52
N ILE A 167 5.09 -15.56 4.96
CA ILE A 167 5.87 -16.42 4.06
C ILE A 167 4.95 -17.45 3.44
N ALA A 168 4.20 -18.21 4.27
CA ALA A 168 3.25 -19.20 3.80
C ALA A 168 2.20 -18.60 2.86
N ARG A 169 1.67 -17.42 3.22
CA ARG A 169 0.76 -16.67 2.35
C ARG A 169 1.40 -16.34 1.00
N SER A 170 2.63 -15.84 1.01
CA SER A 170 3.35 -15.47 -0.22
C SER A 170 3.64 -16.67 -1.11
N GLU A 171 3.94 -17.83 -0.54
CA GLU A 171 4.18 -19.06 -1.28
C GLU A 171 2.89 -19.60 -1.90
N ALA A 172 1.78 -19.58 -1.16
CA ALA A 172 0.46 -19.94 -1.67
C ALA A 172 0.01 -19.03 -2.83
N MET A 173 0.31 -17.72 -2.77
CA MET A 173 0.01 -16.80 -3.87
C MET A 173 0.75 -17.15 -5.18
N ARG A 174 1.90 -17.83 -5.13
CA ARG A 174 2.66 -18.20 -6.35
C ARG A 174 1.95 -19.27 -7.19
N VAL A 175 1.07 -20.07 -6.58
CA VAL A 175 0.34 -21.14 -7.26
C VAL A 175 -1.02 -20.71 -7.80
N LEU A 176 -1.56 -19.58 -7.32
CA LEU A 176 -2.86 -19.03 -7.71
C LEU A 176 -2.81 -18.17 -9.00
N ARG A 177 -1.93 -18.50 -9.94
CA ARG A 177 -1.71 -17.72 -11.17
C ARG A 177 -2.94 -17.61 -12.05
#